data_AF-A0A8H2XX69-F1
#
_entry.id   AF-A0A8H2XX69-F1
#
_cell.length_a   1.000
_cell.length_b   1.000
_cell.length_c   1.000
_cell.angle_alpha   90.00
_cell.angle_beta   90.00
_cell.angle_gamma   90.00
#
_symmetry.space_group_name_H-M   'P 1'
#
loop_
_entity.id
_entity.type
_entity.pdbx_description
1 polymer ?
#
loop_
_entity_poly.entity_id
_entity_poly.type
_entity_poly.pdbx_seq_one_letter_code
_entity_poly.pdbx_strand_id
1 'polypeptide(L)'
;MPHQVLFTLSPIHRIALSDELSIADWETPAFLELCRRPEPLSQKEASVLGITRTVEVARIREAEQRHQYVGLVYQATTDPFLSADGNIKKDKLQTAAEQTMKHSPLLPCDCRAQSDSNPNDGSFNRRSWFGATEVDYSRRNSMMSVSAFGSPPVVPCQNHQLASSIASESRALYKHLSGTLGRLATLKRTLSTKMRGLPGSDKEYSVESEIKQASWVRKST
;
A
#
# COMPACT_ATOMS: atom_id res chain seq x y z
N MET A 1 -21.37 -1.67 50.61
CA MET A 1 -20.70 -2.69 49.77
C MET A 1 -19.30 -2.18 49.49
N PRO A 2 -18.24 -2.71 50.13
CA PRO A 2 -16.91 -2.15 49.93
C PRO A 2 -16.44 -2.51 48.52
N HIS A 3 -16.00 -1.49 47.79
CA HIS A 3 -15.29 -1.67 46.53
C HIS A 3 -14.01 -2.46 46.83
N GLN A 4 -13.99 -3.72 46.40
CA GLN A 4 -12.74 -4.47 46.29
C GLN A 4 -11.86 -3.68 45.32
N VAL A 5 -10.89 -2.97 45.87
CA VAL A 5 -9.79 -2.42 45.10
C VAL A 5 -9.00 -3.63 44.62
N LEU A 6 -9.31 -4.10 43.41
CA LEU A 6 -8.45 -5.04 42.72
C LEU A 6 -7.11 -4.32 42.57
N PHE A 7 -6.14 -4.65 43.41
CA PHE A 7 -4.76 -4.21 43.25
C PHE A 7 -4.25 -4.81 41.95
N THR A 8 -4.45 -4.11 40.84
CA THR A 8 -3.86 -4.48 39.55
C THR A 8 -2.37 -4.19 39.62
N LEU A 9 -1.59 -5.24 39.89
CA LEU A 9 -0.15 -5.19 39.89
C LEU A 9 0.35 -4.87 38.48
N SER A 10 1.30 -3.93 38.38
CA SER A 10 1.93 -3.64 37.09
C SER A 10 2.66 -4.88 36.56
N PRO A 11 2.87 -4.99 35.23
CA PRO A 11 3.62 -6.10 34.65
C PRO A 11 4.98 -6.36 35.31
N ILE A 12 5.72 -5.29 35.62
CA ILE A 12 7.03 -5.35 36.27
C ILE A 12 6.94 -5.99 37.66
N HIS A 13 5.96 -5.57 38.46
CA HIS A 13 5.75 -6.17 39.79
C HIS A 13 5.28 -7.62 39.69
N ARG A 14 4.45 -7.96 38.70
CA ARG A 14 4.03 -9.35 38.46
C ARG A 14 5.22 -10.25 38.11
N ILE A 15 6.17 -9.76 37.31
CA ILE A 15 7.40 -10.49 36.99
C ILE A 15 8.26 -10.66 38.24
N ALA A 16 8.50 -9.57 38.99
CA ALA A 16 9.32 -9.63 40.21
C ALA A 16 8.73 -10.58 41.26
N LEU A 17 7.43 -10.52 41.51
CA LEU A 17 6.75 -11.42 42.44
C LEU A 17 6.68 -12.85 41.91
N SER A 18 6.53 -13.02 40.59
CA SER A 18 6.62 -14.34 39.97
C SER A 18 7.98 -14.97 40.21
N ASP A 19 9.07 -14.19 40.18
CA ASP A 19 10.42 -14.67 40.49
C ASP A 19 10.59 -15.04 41.96
N GLU A 20 10.12 -14.19 42.86
CA GLU A 20 10.24 -14.41 44.30
C GLU A 20 9.39 -15.60 44.78
N LEU A 21 8.18 -15.74 44.23
CA LEU A 21 7.19 -16.73 44.65
C LEU A 21 7.11 -17.95 43.71
N SER A 22 7.93 -18.00 42.67
CA SER A 22 7.95 -19.05 41.63
C SER A 22 6.60 -19.29 40.93
N ILE A 23 5.87 -18.22 40.60
CA ILE A 23 4.53 -18.30 39.98
C ILE A 23 4.64 -18.15 38.45
N ALA A 24 4.88 -19.24 37.72
CA ALA A 24 5.13 -19.20 36.26
C ALA A 24 3.97 -18.58 35.44
N ASP A 25 2.73 -18.78 35.86
CA ASP A 25 1.54 -18.32 35.13
C ASP A 25 1.42 -16.79 35.04
N TRP A 26 2.11 -16.06 35.91
CA TRP A 26 2.10 -14.59 35.91
C TRP A 26 3.16 -13.98 35.00
N GLU A 27 4.21 -14.75 34.71
CA GLU A 27 5.40 -14.26 34.03
C GLU A 27 5.12 -13.95 32.56
N THR A 28 4.67 -14.96 31.80
CA THR A 28 4.37 -14.85 30.36
C THR A 28 3.38 -13.72 30.03
N PRO A 29 2.19 -13.61 30.67
CA PRO A 29 1.25 -12.54 30.35
C PRO A 29 1.79 -11.15 30.73
N ALA A 30 2.58 -11.03 31.79
CA ALA A 30 3.20 -9.77 32.16
C ALA A 30 4.27 -9.34 31.13
N PHE A 31 5.08 -10.27 30.63
CA PHE A 31 6.03 -9.97 29.57
C PHE A 31 5.35 -9.61 28.24
N LEU A 32 4.23 -10.27 27.90
CA LEU A 32 3.44 -9.90 26.72
C LEU A 32 2.90 -8.48 26.81
N GLU A 33 2.35 -8.10 27.97
CA GLU A 33 1.87 -6.74 28.21
C GLU A 33 3.01 -5.72 28.13
N LEU A 34 4.16 -6.04 28.75
CA LEU A 34 5.37 -5.23 28.60
C LEU A 34 5.83 -5.13 27.16
N CYS A 35 5.69 -6.16 26.33
CA CYS A 35 6.15 -6.12 24.96
C CYS A 35 5.25 -5.24 24.07
N ARG A 36 3.96 -5.16 24.39
CA ARG A 36 2.96 -4.40 23.63
C ARG A 36 2.78 -2.95 24.06
N ARG A 37 3.26 -2.60 25.25
CA ARG A 37 3.13 -1.24 25.80
C ARG A 37 3.78 -0.18 24.89
N PRO A 38 3.16 0.99 24.66
CA PRO A 38 3.81 2.06 23.89
C PRO A 38 4.97 2.72 24.64
N GLU A 39 4.88 2.86 25.96
CA GLU A 39 5.92 3.51 26.77
C GLU A 39 7.21 2.66 26.87
N PRO A 40 8.39 3.27 26.73
CA PRO A 40 9.67 2.57 26.91
C PRO A 40 9.84 2.03 28.33
N LEU A 41 10.79 1.11 28.52
CA LEU A 41 11.19 0.68 29.86
C LEU A 41 11.96 1.82 30.53
N SER A 42 11.57 2.18 31.75
CA SER A 42 12.28 3.17 32.55
C SER A 42 13.48 2.54 33.27
N GLN A 43 14.42 3.38 33.70
CA GLN A 43 15.58 2.93 34.49
C GLN A 43 15.17 2.16 35.75
N LYS A 44 14.09 2.59 36.42
CA LYS A 44 13.56 1.93 37.63
C LYS A 44 13.05 0.52 37.31
N GLU A 45 12.33 0.38 36.20
CA GLU A 45 11.82 -0.92 35.74
C GLU A 45 12.98 -1.86 35.34
N ALA A 46 13.99 -1.32 34.65
CA ALA A 46 15.19 -2.08 34.28
C ALA A 46 15.97 -2.56 35.52
N SER A 47 16.04 -1.76 36.57
CA SER A 47 16.66 -2.16 37.85
C SER A 47 15.93 -3.33 38.52
N VAL A 48 14.60 -3.41 38.38
CA VAL A 48 13.81 -4.53 38.93
C VAL A 48 13.98 -5.80 38.08
N LEU A 49 13.96 -5.67 36.76
CA LEU A 49 14.09 -6.83 35.84
C LEU A 49 15.52 -7.39 35.78
N GLY A 50 16.52 -6.56 36.06
CA GLY A 50 17.92 -6.87 35.81
C GLY A 50 18.31 -6.71 34.33
N ILE A 51 19.61 -6.60 34.08
CA ILE A 51 20.13 -6.21 32.76
C ILE A 51 19.79 -7.22 31.67
N THR A 52 19.95 -8.52 31.92
CA THR A 52 19.75 -9.57 30.92
C THR A 52 18.30 -9.60 30.41
N ARG A 53 17.33 -9.60 31.34
CA ARG A 53 15.90 -9.57 30.97
C ARG A 53 15.52 -8.26 30.30
N THR A 54 16.06 -7.13 30.78
CA THR A 54 15.80 -5.82 30.17
C THR A 54 16.23 -5.79 28.70
N VAL A 55 17.43 -6.29 28.38
CA VAL A 55 17.95 -6.33 27.00
C VAL A 55 17.08 -7.21 26.11
N GLU A 56 16.71 -8.40 26.56
CA GLU A 56 15.86 -9.31 25.78
C GLU A 56 14.43 -8.79 25.58
N VAL A 57 13.83 -8.22 26.63
CA VAL A 57 12.51 -7.59 26.51
C VAL A 57 12.57 -6.40 25.56
N ALA A 58 13.62 -5.57 25.62
CA ALA A 58 13.82 -4.48 24.67
C ALA A 58 13.93 -5.00 23.23
N ARG A 59 14.70 -6.06 22.99
CA ARG A 59 14.83 -6.71 21.67
C ARG A 59 13.47 -7.17 21.12
N ILE A 60 12.68 -7.88 21.92
CA ILE A 60 11.35 -8.36 21.52
C ILE A 60 10.40 -7.18 21.30
N ARG A 61 10.45 -6.15 22.16
CA ARG A 61 9.66 -4.92 22.02
C ARG A 61 9.92 -4.21 20.71
N GLU A 62 11.17 -4.01 20.35
CA GLU A 62 11.53 -3.34 19.09
C GLU A 62 11.05 -4.14 17.87
N ALA A 63 11.13 -5.47 17.93
CA ALA A 63 10.62 -6.35 16.90
C ALA A 63 9.08 -6.25 16.77
N GLU A 64 8.36 -6.27 17.89
CA GLU A 64 6.89 -6.12 17.90
C GLU A 64 6.44 -4.75 17.40
N GLN A 65 7.07 -3.67 17.87
CA GLN A 65 6.74 -2.33 17.41
C GLN A 65 6.97 -2.22 15.90
N ARG A 66 8.11 -2.74 15.40
CA ARG A 66 8.39 -2.78 13.96
C ARG A 66 7.30 -3.57 13.21
N HIS A 67 6.92 -4.74 13.71
CA HIS A 67 5.86 -5.57 13.13
C HIS A 67 4.55 -4.79 13.02
N GLN A 68 4.13 -4.14 14.10
CA GLN A 68 2.91 -3.33 14.15
C GLN A 68 2.95 -2.15 13.16
N TYR A 69 4.04 -1.38 13.13
CA TYR A 69 4.18 -0.25 12.21
C TYR A 69 4.16 -0.70 10.75
N VAL A 70 4.85 -1.80 10.43
CA VAL A 70 4.86 -2.37 9.07
C VAL A 70 3.45 -2.86 8.69
N GLY A 71 2.75 -3.51 9.61
CA GLY A 71 1.35 -3.92 9.44
C GLY A 71 0.43 -2.74 9.12
N LEU A 72 0.53 -1.64 9.88
CA LEU A 72 -0.24 -0.42 9.66
C LEU A 72 0.06 0.20 8.29
N VAL A 73 1.33 0.24 7.86
CA VAL A 73 1.68 0.75 6.53
C VAL A 73 1.09 -0.13 5.43
N TYR A 74 1.16 -1.46 5.56
CA TYR A 74 0.54 -2.35 4.59
C TYR A 74 -0.98 -2.20 4.53
N GLN A 75 -1.65 -2.03 5.68
CA GLN A 75 -3.08 -1.76 5.74
C GLN A 75 -3.44 -0.44 5.07
N ALA A 76 -2.74 0.65 5.40
CA ALA A 76 -2.97 1.98 4.83
C ALA A 76 -2.66 2.05 3.32
N THR A 77 -1.77 1.18 2.83
CA THR A 77 -1.40 1.09 1.40
C THR A 77 -2.08 -0.06 0.67
N THR A 78 -3.11 -0.66 1.29
CA THR A 78 -3.94 -1.67 0.62
C THR A 78 -4.80 -0.98 -0.43
N ASP A 79 -4.46 -1.20 -1.69
CA ASP A 79 -5.13 -0.60 -2.84
C ASP A 79 -5.56 -1.70 -3.83
N PRO A 80 -6.76 -1.60 -4.46
CA PRO A 80 -7.24 -2.61 -5.41
C PRO A 80 -6.30 -2.87 -6.59
N PHE A 81 -5.52 -1.87 -6.99
CA PHE A 81 -4.58 -1.88 -8.09
C PHE A 81 -3.14 -2.23 -7.67
N LEU A 82 -2.87 -2.45 -6.39
CA LEU A 82 -1.58 -2.92 -5.90
C LEU A 82 -1.67 -4.37 -5.38
N SER A 83 -0.59 -5.10 -5.57
CA SER A 83 -0.38 -6.42 -4.98
C SER A 83 0.18 -6.30 -3.57
N ALA A 84 0.12 -7.42 -2.83
CA ALA A 84 0.74 -7.53 -1.51
C ALA A 84 2.23 -7.14 -1.56
N ASP A 85 2.92 -7.48 -2.65
CA ASP A 85 4.35 -7.21 -2.87
C ASP A 85 4.64 -5.80 -3.42
N GLY A 86 3.61 -4.96 -3.54
CA GLY A 86 3.72 -3.59 -4.07
C GLY A 86 3.85 -3.49 -5.59
N ASN A 87 3.61 -4.59 -6.31
CA ASN A 87 3.50 -4.56 -7.77
C ASN A 87 2.15 -4.00 -8.21
N ILE A 88 2.15 -3.25 -9.33
CA ILE A 88 0.92 -2.71 -9.91
C ILE A 88 0.20 -3.82 -10.68
N LYS A 89 -1.08 -4.04 -10.36
CA LYS A 89 -2.01 -4.93 -11.08
C LYS A 89 -2.49 -4.23 -12.35
N LYS A 90 -1.65 -4.33 -13.38
CA LYS A 90 -1.88 -3.69 -14.69
C LYS A 90 -3.19 -4.15 -15.34
N ASP A 91 -3.56 -5.41 -15.14
CA ASP A 91 -4.83 -6.01 -15.56
C ASP A 91 -6.05 -5.29 -14.96
N LYS A 92 -6.01 -4.96 -13.67
CA LYS A 92 -7.10 -4.24 -13.00
C LYS A 92 -7.15 -2.78 -13.41
N LEU A 93 -6.01 -2.13 -13.57
CA LEU A 93 -5.95 -0.76 -14.10
C LEU A 93 -6.49 -0.70 -15.53
N GLN A 94 -6.10 -1.66 -16.36
CA GLN A 94 -6.60 -1.78 -17.73
C GLN A 94 -8.11 -2.05 -17.73
N THR A 95 -8.60 -2.95 -16.88
CA THR A 95 -10.04 -3.23 -16.74
C THR A 95 -10.81 -1.99 -16.30
N ALA A 96 -10.32 -1.24 -15.31
CA ALA A 96 -10.96 0.00 -14.85
C ALA A 96 -10.95 1.08 -15.95
N ALA A 97 -9.87 1.18 -16.71
CA ALA A 97 -9.80 2.06 -17.87
C ALA A 97 -10.78 1.61 -18.97
N GLU A 98 -10.84 0.32 -19.28
CA GLU A 98 -11.78 -0.24 -20.26
C GLU A 98 -13.24 -0.06 -19.83
N GLN A 99 -13.56 -0.17 -18.54
CA GLN A 99 -14.91 0.05 -18.01
C GLN A 99 -15.35 1.52 -18.13
N THR A 100 -14.52 2.47 -17.72
CA THR A 100 -14.78 3.91 -17.93
C THR A 100 -14.94 4.21 -19.41
N MET A 101 -14.18 3.50 -20.25
CA MET A 101 -14.19 3.70 -21.69
C MET A 101 -15.22 2.85 -22.45
N LYS A 102 -15.94 1.94 -21.79
CA LYS A 102 -16.96 1.09 -22.43
C LYS A 102 -18.17 1.91 -22.88
N HIS A 103 -18.37 3.08 -22.29
CA HIS A 103 -19.38 4.07 -22.68
C HIS A 103 -18.85 5.12 -23.69
N SER A 104 -17.62 4.96 -24.21
CA SER A 104 -17.01 5.89 -25.19
C SER A 104 -17.41 5.73 -26.65
N PRO A 105 -17.97 4.61 -27.15
CA PRO A 105 -18.52 4.66 -28.49
C PRO A 105 -19.80 5.47 -28.39
N LEU A 106 -19.63 6.80 -28.40
CA LEU A 106 -20.69 7.72 -28.77
C LEU A 106 -21.24 7.16 -30.08
N LEU A 107 -22.56 6.98 -30.13
CA LEU A 107 -23.23 6.61 -31.38
C LEU A 107 -22.64 7.48 -32.50
N PRO A 108 -22.30 6.90 -33.66
CA PRO A 108 -21.77 7.68 -34.76
C PRO A 108 -22.75 8.83 -35.01
N CYS A 109 -22.30 10.06 -34.79
CA CYS A 109 -23.10 11.20 -35.19
C CYS A 109 -22.83 11.44 -36.68
N ASP A 110 -23.88 11.77 -37.43
CA ASP A 110 -23.78 12.15 -38.85
C ASP A 110 -23.15 13.54 -39.06
N CYS A 111 -22.28 13.97 -38.13
CA CYS A 111 -21.54 15.21 -38.26
C CYS A 111 -20.45 14.99 -39.30
N ARG A 112 -20.58 15.58 -40.48
CA ARG A 112 -19.63 15.50 -41.60
C ARG A 112 -18.26 16.10 -41.24
N ALA A 113 -17.47 15.42 -40.43
CA ALA A 113 -16.03 15.39 -40.61
C ALA A 113 -15.80 14.39 -41.75
N GLN A 114 -15.13 14.81 -42.83
CA GLN A 114 -14.80 13.90 -43.94
C GLN A 114 -14.10 12.66 -43.38
N SER A 115 -14.84 11.57 -43.24
CA SER A 115 -14.24 10.25 -43.27
C SER A 115 -13.72 10.12 -44.69
N ASP A 116 -12.43 10.34 -44.89
CA ASP A 116 -11.74 9.75 -46.02
C ASP A 116 -11.97 8.25 -45.91
N SER A 117 -12.97 7.80 -46.64
CA SER A 117 -13.36 6.42 -46.76
C SER A 117 -12.26 5.70 -47.53
N ASN A 118 -11.25 5.25 -46.81
CA ASN A 118 -10.49 4.08 -47.21
C ASN A 118 -10.93 2.93 -46.29
N PRO A 119 -11.71 1.93 -46.77
CA PRO A 119 -12.23 0.84 -45.93
C PRO A 119 -11.15 -0.12 -45.40
N ASN A 120 -9.86 0.22 -45.54
CA ASN A 120 -8.76 -0.71 -45.34
C ASN A 120 -7.59 -0.15 -44.52
N ASP A 121 -7.81 0.89 -43.70
CA ASP A 121 -6.76 1.40 -42.82
C ASP A 121 -7.23 1.60 -41.38
N GLY A 122 -6.46 1.08 -40.43
CA GLY A 122 -6.63 1.32 -39.01
C GLY A 122 -7.48 0.30 -38.24
N SER A 123 -7.03 -0.95 -38.14
CA SER A 123 -7.27 -1.72 -36.92
C SER A 123 -6.92 -0.83 -35.72
N PHE A 124 -7.93 -0.41 -34.95
CA PHE A 124 -7.76 0.37 -33.73
C PHE A 124 -6.90 -0.45 -32.77
N ASN A 125 -5.59 -0.19 -32.78
CA ASN A 125 -4.65 -0.99 -32.03
C ASN A 125 -4.75 -0.61 -30.54
N ARG A 126 -5.60 -1.34 -29.79
CA ARG A 126 -5.79 -1.24 -28.33
C ARG A 126 -4.47 -1.20 -27.54
N ARG A 127 -3.36 -1.68 -28.11
CA ARG A 127 -2.03 -1.67 -27.48
C ARG A 127 -1.39 -0.29 -27.39
N SER A 128 -1.79 0.70 -28.19
CA SER A 128 -1.15 2.03 -28.18
C SER A 128 -1.49 2.87 -26.96
N TRP A 129 -2.57 2.53 -26.23
CA TRP A 129 -3.02 3.35 -25.09
C TRP A 129 -2.53 2.84 -23.74
N PHE A 130 -2.15 1.56 -23.67
CA PHE A 130 -1.65 0.90 -22.47
C PHE A 130 -0.20 0.46 -22.65
N GLY A 131 0.68 1.41 -22.99
CA GLY A 131 2.13 1.20 -23.06
C GLY A 131 2.84 2.25 -22.23
N ALA A 132 3.20 1.90 -21.00
CA ALA A 132 4.09 2.72 -20.18
C ALA A 132 5.50 2.67 -20.76
N THR A 133 5.95 3.79 -21.33
CA THR A 133 7.28 4.43 -21.28
C THR A 133 7.24 5.57 -22.30
N GLU A 134 7.68 6.76 -21.92
CA GLU A 134 7.88 7.94 -22.77
C GLU A 134 7.59 7.75 -24.27
N VAL A 135 6.42 8.21 -24.72
CA VAL A 135 6.22 8.47 -26.14
C VAL A 135 6.46 9.96 -26.34
N ASP A 136 7.70 10.29 -26.70
CA ASP A 136 8.11 11.59 -27.20
C ASP A 136 7.22 11.97 -28.39
N TYR A 137 6.42 13.02 -28.22
CA TYR A 137 5.40 13.43 -29.19
C TYR A 137 5.97 14.32 -30.31
N SER A 138 7.29 14.37 -30.48
CA SER A 138 7.96 15.36 -31.34
C SER A 138 8.22 14.93 -32.79
N ARG A 139 7.70 13.78 -33.27
CA ARG A 139 7.92 13.33 -34.66
C ARG A 139 6.67 12.77 -35.32
N ARG A 140 5.81 13.67 -35.82
CA ARG A 140 5.07 13.45 -37.07
C ARG A 140 4.57 14.76 -37.69
N ASN A 141 5.49 15.69 -37.95
CA ASN A 141 5.31 16.63 -39.06
C ASN A 141 5.59 15.87 -40.36
N SER A 142 4.60 15.10 -40.82
CA SER A 142 4.55 14.75 -42.25
C SER A 142 3.98 15.94 -42.98
N MET A 143 4.83 16.59 -43.77
CA MET A 143 4.42 17.56 -44.79
C MET A 143 3.29 16.94 -45.62
N MET A 144 2.12 17.57 -45.57
CA MET A 144 1.04 17.32 -46.53
C MET A 144 0.74 18.64 -47.23
N SER A 145 0.77 18.52 -48.56
CA SER A 145 0.71 19.57 -49.55
C SER A 145 -0.51 20.46 -49.38
N VAL A 146 -0.29 21.75 -49.64
CA VAL A 146 -1.32 22.77 -49.80
C VAL A 146 -2.15 22.42 -51.05
N SER A 147 -3.33 21.85 -50.84
CA SER A 147 -4.38 21.78 -51.85
C SER A 147 -5.45 22.80 -51.49
N ALA A 148 -5.43 23.95 -52.17
CA ALA A 148 -6.41 25.00 -52.02
C ALA A 148 -7.73 24.60 -52.70
N PHE A 149 -8.63 23.95 -51.97
CA PHE A 149 -10.07 23.95 -52.27
C PHE A 149 -10.84 23.95 -50.95
N GLY A 150 -11.76 24.93 -50.81
CA GLY A 150 -12.44 25.24 -49.56
C GLY A 150 -13.12 24.04 -48.93
N SER A 151 -12.59 23.59 -47.79
CA SER A 151 -13.26 22.63 -46.92
C SER A 151 -14.46 23.32 -46.26
N PRO A 152 -15.67 22.72 -46.26
CA PRO A 152 -16.79 23.29 -45.52
C PRO A 152 -16.43 23.38 -44.02
N PRO A 153 -16.89 24.42 -43.30
CA PRO A 153 -16.63 24.53 -41.88
C PRO A 153 -17.26 23.33 -41.17
N VAL A 154 -16.40 22.44 -40.65
CA VAL A 154 -16.83 21.34 -39.80
C VAL A 154 -17.27 21.99 -38.49
N VAL A 155 -18.58 22.16 -38.30
CA VAL A 155 -19.15 22.57 -37.01
C VAL A 155 -19.32 21.30 -36.19
N PRO A 156 -18.44 21.01 -35.22
CA PRO A 156 -18.61 19.85 -34.35
C PRO A 156 -19.90 20.04 -33.54
N CYS A 157 -20.74 19.00 -33.47
CA CYS A 157 -21.91 19.05 -32.61
C CYS A 157 -21.50 19.17 -31.14
N GLN A 158 -22.40 19.63 -30.27
CA GLN A 158 -22.13 19.80 -28.83
C GLN A 158 -21.57 18.52 -28.19
N ASN A 159 -21.99 17.34 -28.67
CA ASN A 159 -21.44 16.06 -28.20
C ASN A 159 -19.95 15.89 -28.55
N HIS A 160 -19.49 16.25 -29.76
CA HIS A 160 -18.07 16.14 -30.14
C HIS A 160 -17.21 17.22 -29.47
N GLN A 161 -17.78 18.39 -29.26
CA GLN A 161 -17.14 19.48 -28.52
C GLN A 161 -16.87 19.07 -27.06
N LEU A 162 -17.85 18.43 -26.40
CA LEU A 162 -17.71 17.97 -25.02
C LEU A 162 -16.92 16.66 -24.90
N ALA A 163 -17.11 15.71 -25.82
CA ALA A 163 -16.45 14.41 -25.80
C ALA A 163 -14.92 14.53 -25.83
N SER A 164 -14.40 15.46 -26.65
CA SER A 164 -12.96 15.69 -26.74
C SER A 164 -12.39 16.18 -25.41
N SER A 165 -13.10 17.07 -24.73
CA SER A 165 -12.73 17.60 -23.40
C SER A 165 -12.83 16.52 -22.32
N ILE A 166 -13.90 15.72 -22.30
CA ILE A 166 -14.07 14.60 -21.37
C ILE A 166 -12.96 13.56 -21.58
N ALA A 167 -12.62 13.24 -22.83
CA ALA A 167 -11.57 12.28 -23.16
C ALA A 167 -10.16 12.82 -22.85
N SER A 168 -9.91 14.12 -22.96
CA SER A 168 -8.64 14.69 -22.50
C SER A 168 -8.53 14.67 -20.98
N GLU A 169 -9.61 15.01 -20.27
CA GLU A 169 -9.62 15.05 -18.80
C GLU A 169 -9.50 13.65 -18.21
N SER A 170 -10.22 12.67 -18.77
CA SER A 170 -10.11 11.26 -18.35
C SER A 170 -8.67 10.74 -18.50
N ARG A 171 -8.01 11.04 -19.63
CA ARG A 171 -6.59 10.70 -19.85
C ARG A 171 -5.67 11.35 -18.81
N ALA A 172 -5.89 12.62 -18.50
CA ALA A 172 -5.10 13.33 -17.49
C ALA A 172 -5.24 12.67 -16.11
N LEU A 173 -6.47 12.35 -15.71
CA LEU A 173 -6.77 11.66 -14.45
C LEU A 173 -6.14 10.26 -14.40
N TYR A 174 -6.21 9.48 -15.48
CA TYR A 174 -5.55 8.16 -15.55
C TYR A 174 -4.02 8.27 -15.45
N LYS A 175 -3.42 9.25 -16.13
CA LYS A 175 -1.97 9.50 -16.04
C LYS A 175 -1.57 9.88 -14.61
N HIS A 176 -2.35 10.72 -13.95
CA HIS A 176 -2.12 11.11 -12.57
C HIS A 176 -2.25 9.91 -11.60
N LEU A 177 -3.31 9.10 -11.75
CA LEU A 177 -3.55 7.90 -10.95
C LEU A 177 -2.40 6.89 -11.09
N SER A 178 -2.07 6.52 -12.33
CA SER A 178 -0.99 5.56 -12.63
C SER A 178 0.37 6.04 -12.13
N GLY A 179 0.69 7.33 -12.29
CA GLY A 179 1.91 7.92 -11.74
C GLY A 179 1.95 7.87 -10.21
N THR A 180 0.83 8.15 -9.55
CA THR A 180 0.72 8.11 -8.08
C THR A 180 0.83 6.69 -7.54
N LEU A 181 0.17 5.72 -8.18
CA LEU A 181 0.33 4.30 -7.87
C LEU A 181 1.77 3.81 -8.07
N GLY A 182 2.46 4.31 -9.11
CA GLY A 182 3.88 4.05 -9.34
C GLY A 182 4.77 4.51 -8.20
N ARG A 183 4.55 5.74 -7.70
CA ARG A 183 5.29 6.26 -6.53
C ARG A 183 5.02 5.43 -5.28
N LEU A 184 3.75 5.10 -5.03
CA LEU A 184 3.34 4.27 -3.88
C LEU A 184 3.96 2.87 -3.93
N ALA A 185 3.96 2.25 -5.10
CA ALA A 185 4.58 0.95 -5.36
C ALA A 185 6.09 0.97 -5.05
N THR A 186 6.79 2.04 -5.42
CA THR A 186 8.22 2.21 -5.10
C THR A 186 8.45 2.35 -3.61
N LEU A 187 7.68 3.20 -2.92
CA LEU A 187 7.79 3.35 -1.46
C LEU A 187 7.56 2.02 -0.74
N LYS A 188 6.54 1.26 -1.16
CA LYS A 188 6.23 -0.07 -0.60
C LYS A 188 7.39 -1.04 -0.79
N ARG A 189 7.98 -1.12 -1.99
CA ARG A 189 9.17 -1.95 -2.24
C ARG A 189 10.35 -1.52 -1.38
N THR A 190 10.62 -0.22 -1.25
CA THR A 190 11.69 0.30 -0.41
C THR A 190 11.48 -0.05 1.07
N LEU A 191 10.25 0.02 1.56
CA LEU A 191 9.93 -0.45 2.90
C LEU A 191 10.20 -1.94 3.04
N SER A 192 9.66 -2.77 2.14
CA SER A 192 9.86 -4.22 2.17
C SER A 192 11.35 -4.60 2.11
N THR A 193 12.17 -3.90 1.32
CA THR A 193 13.62 -4.16 1.26
C THR A 193 14.35 -3.73 2.52
N LYS A 194 14.01 -2.56 3.09
CA LYS A 194 14.61 -2.10 4.36
C LYS A 194 14.23 -2.97 5.54
N MET A 195 13.02 -3.54 5.53
CA MET A 195 12.53 -4.37 6.62
C MET A 195 13.03 -5.81 6.53
N ARG A 196 13.38 -6.30 5.33
CA ARG A 196 13.83 -7.68 5.12
C ARG A 196 15.00 -8.04 6.06
N GLY A 197 14.84 -9.12 6.81
CA GLY A 197 15.87 -9.65 7.70
C GLY A 197 15.99 -8.92 9.05
N LEU A 198 15.17 -7.89 9.28
CA LEU A 198 15.05 -7.30 10.61
C LEU A 198 14.06 -8.13 11.46
N PRO A 199 14.33 -8.31 12.76
CA PRO A 199 13.40 -8.98 13.68
C PRO A 199 11.98 -8.37 13.60
N GLY A 200 10.94 -9.19 13.57
CA GLY A 200 9.55 -8.69 13.49
C GLY A 200 9.08 -8.28 12.09
N SER A 201 9.94 -8.33 11.07
CA SER A 201 9.54 -8.06 9.68
C SER A 201 8.75 -9.21 9.02
N ASP A 202 8.85 -10.40 9.60
CA ASP A 202 8.21 -11.61 9.07
C ASP A 202 6.70 -11.60 9.33
N LYS A 203 5.94 -12.15 8.37
CA LYS A 203 4.47 -12.27 8.49
C LYS A 203 4.04 -13.24 9.59
N GLU A 204 4.90 -14.21 9.92
CA GLU A 204 4.66 -15.22 10.95
C GLU A 204 5.18 -14.79 12.32
N TYR A 205 5.72 -13.58 12.43
CA TYR A 205 6.20 -13.07 13.70
C TYR A 205 5.07 -13.00 14.73
N SER A 206 5.32 -13.56 15.91
CA SER A 206 4.45 -13.45 17.08
C SER A 206 5.29 -13.21 18.33
N VAL A 207 4.90 -12.18 19.08
CA VAL A 207 5.50 -11.87 20.38
C VAL A 207 5.38 -13.05 21.34
N GLU A 208 4.22 -13.73 21.33
CA GLU A 208 3.99 -14.92 22.12
C GLU A 208 4.99 -16.03 21.80
N SER A 209 5.29 -16.27 20.53
CA SER A 209 6.27 -17.29 20.15
C SER A 209 7.69 -16.90 20.58
N GLU A 210 8.07 -15.63 20.41
CA GLU A 210 9.39 -15.13 20.85
C GLU A 210 9.56 -15.27 22.36
N ILE A 211 8.55 -14.87 23.15
CA ILE A 211 8.57 -14.98 24.61
C ILE A 211 8.63 -16.45 25.03
N LYS A 212 7.87 -17.35 24.41
CA LYS A 212 7.92 -18.79 24.72
C LYS A 212 9.27 -19.45 24.41
N GLN A 213 9.96 -18.96 23.39
CA GLN A 213 11.29 -19.46 23.01
C GLN A 213 12.41 -18.86 23.88
N ALA A 214 12.13 -17.76 24.57
CA ALA A 214 13.12 -17.09 25.40
C ALA A 214 13.54 -17.96 26.58
N SER A 215 14.86 -18.11 26.76
CA SER A 215 15.44 -18.95 27.81
C SER A 215 15.20 -18.45 29.23
N TRP A 216 14.77 -17.19 29.38
CA TRP A 216 14.55 -16.54 30.66
C TRP A 216 13.10 -16.65 31.17
N VAL A 217 12.17 -17.16 30.37
CA VAL A 217 10.78 -17.42 30.80
C VAL A 217 10.68 -18.83 31.39
N ARG A 218 10.09 -18.95 32.58
CA ARG A 218 9.79 -20.28 33.14
C ARG A 218 8.74 -20.98 32.28
N LYS A 219 9.06 -22.20 31.84
CA LYS A 219 8.08 -23.07 31.19
C LYS A 219 7.20 -23.69 32.27
N SER A 220 5.88 -23.59 32.12
CA SER A 220 4.94 -24.36 32.93
C SER A 220 5.22 -25.84 32.73
N THR A 221 5.71 -26.51 33.77
CA THR A 221 5.87 -27.98 33.83
C THR A 221 4.53 -28.69 33.81
#